data_AF-A0A521H1E4-F1
#
_entry.id   AF-A0A521H1E4-F1
#
_cell.length_a   1.000
_cell.length_b   1.000
_cell.length_c   1.000
_cell.angle_alpha   90.00
_cell.angle_beta   90.00
_cell.angle_gamma   90.00
#
_symmetry.space_group_name_H-M   'P 1'
#
loop_
_entity.id
_entity.type
_entity.pdbx_description
1 polymer ?
#
loop_
_entity_poly.entity_id
_entity_poly.type
_entity_poly.pdbx_seq_one_letter_code
_entity_poly.pdbx_strand_id
1 'polypeptide(L)'
;MKPQRFAALPAVCLVMTASCSVLDPDHANRVDDSWLSQVSDSDRDEIDDARKEMFRAQDELAAAEAESQSAEQRLTAAKHELAAAREQEKAARAQLDAAEATGDEDVIEKAHEELASARKNTAVADANVRVLEREEDLAEAKEDLAEQKVGLADARVELQKAEAVSKLNTPAGRSIEVAEFERDVREQEEDVRVAEVRVEGAEREVKAAKDAYDDAEKRDVSDFDEDDEDDRPGR
;
A
#
# COMPACT_ATOMS: atom_id res chain seq x y z
N MET A 1 -55.47 33.34 -20.79
CA MET A 1 -55.65 31.87 -20.68
C MET A 1 -54.33 31.30 -20.18
N LYS A 2 -54.34 30.61 -19.04
CA LYS A 2 -53.14 30.04 -18.37
C LYS A 2 -53.06 28.53 -18.69
N PRO A 3 -51.88 27.99 -19.00
CA PRO A 3 -51.55 26.58 -18.73
C PRO A 3 -50.51 26.51 -17.59
N GLN A 4 -50.93 26.14 -16.37
CA GLN A 4 -50.85 24.78 -15.79
C GLN A 4 -49.43 24.19 -15.77
N ARG A 5 -48.81 24.32 -14.60
CA ARG A 5 -47.55 23.68 -14.18
C ARG A 5 -47.88 22.24 -13.74
N PHE A 6 -47.30 21.25 -14.41
CA PHE A 6 -47.28 19.87 -13.91
C PHE A 6 -46.03 19.70 -13.04
N ALA A 7 -46.26 19.44 -11.76
CA ALA A 7 -45.25 18.99 -10.81
C ALA A 7 -45.02 17.49 -11.05
N ALA A 8 -43.81 17.12 -11.44
CA ALA A 8 -43.36 15.73 -11.47
C ALA A 8 -42.73 15.40 -10.11
N LEU A 9 -43.36 14.49 -9.37
CA LEU A 9 -42.81 13.87 -8.17
C LEU A 9 -41.62 12.95 -8.57
N PRO A 10 -40.51 12.96 -7.83
CA PRO A 10 -39.50 11.92 -7.97
C PRO A 10 -39.97 10.65 -7.28
N ALA A 11 -40.04 9.56 -8.05
CA ALA A 11 -40.21 8.21 -7.54
C ALA A 11 -38.95 7.83 -6.76
N VAL A 12 -39.07 7.81 -5.42
CA VAL A 12 -38.07 7.26 -4.52
C VAL A 12 -38.11 5.73 -4.66
N CYS A 13 -37.21 5.19 -5.46
CA CYS A 13 -36.92 3.76 -5.48
C CYS A 13 -36.25 3.40 -4.14
N LEU A 14 -37.01 2.73 -3.28
CA LEU A 14 -36.54 2.10 -2.06
C LEU A 14 -35.67 0.90 -2.47
N VAL A 15 -34.36 1.09 -2.58
CA VAL A 15 -33.40 0.00 -2.78
C VAL A 15 -33.32 -0.77 -1.46
N MET A 16 -34.03 -1.90 -1.41
CA MET A 16 -33.84 -2.94 -0.40
C MET A 16 -32.44 -3.50 -0.60
N THR A 17 -31.45 -2.95 0.10
CA THR A 17 -30.15 -3.59 0.26
C THR A 17 -30.40 -4.88 1.01
N ALA A 18 -30.36 -6.00 0.29
CA ALA A 18 -30.17 -7.31 0.90
C ALA A 18 -28.86 -7.21 1.70
N SER A 19 -29.01 -7.09 3.02
CA SER A 19 -27.93 -7.25 3.97
C SER A 19 -27.56 -8.72 3.88
N CYS A 20 -26.65 -9.04 2.96
CA CYS A 20 -25.84 -10.24 3.07
C CYS A 20 -25.09 -10.06 4.39
N SER A 21 -25.56 -10.76 5.42
CA SER A 21 -24.74 -11.05 6.59
C SER A 21 -23.48 -11.69 6.04
N VAL A 22 -22.42 -10.89 5.91
CA VAL A 22 -21.06 -11.38 5.93
C VAL A 22 -21.01 -12.21 7.22
N LEU A 23 -21.04 -13.54 7.08
CA LEU A 23 -20.46 -14.38 8.10
C LEU A 23 -19.05 -13.83 8.25
N ASP A 24 -18.73 -13.24 9.40
CA ASP A 24 -17.35 -12.96 9.77
C ASP A 24 -16.57 -14.27 9.55
N PRO A 25 -15.67 -14.33 8.55
CA PRO A 25 -14.91 -15.54 8.28
C PRO A 25 -13.88 -15.83 9.37
N ASP A 26 -13.69 -14.91 10.33
CA ASP A 26 -12.56 -14.93 11.24
C ASP A 26 -12.56 -16.04 12.28
N HIS A 27 -13.67 -16.69 12.64
CA HIS A 27 -13.71 -17.52 13.87
C HIS A 27 -14.49 -18.83 13.79
N ALA A 28 -14.45 -19.55 12.66
CA ALA A 28 -15.18 -20.83 12.56
C ALA A 28 -14.60 -21.94 13.46
N ASN A 29 -13.28 -21.92 13.74
CA ASN A 29 -12.60 -22.96 14.51
C ASN A 29 -11.76 -22.36 15.64
N ARG A 30 -12.37 -22.11 16.81
CA ARG A 30 -11.67 -21.75 18.03
C ARG A 30 -11.92 -22.75 19.13
N VAL A 31 -10.88 -23.08 19.88
CA VAL A 31 -10.95 -23.95 21.06
C VAL A 31 -11.36 -23.12 22.26
N ASP A 32 -12.39 -23.57 22.98
CA ASP A 32 -12.85 -22.90 24.19
C ASP A 32 -11.75 -22.97 25.28
N ASP A 33 -11.27 -21.80 25.72
CA ASP A 33 -10.20 -21.67 26.71
C ASP A 33 -10.55 -22.33 28.06
N SER A 34 -11.84 -22.52 28.38
CA SER A 34 -12.26 -23.22 29.59
C SER A 34 -11.79 -24.69 29.61
N TRP A 35 -11.60 -25.29 28.44
CA TRP A 35 -11.14 -26.68 28.30
C TRP A 35 -9.65 -26.82 28.61
N LEU A 36 -8.87 -25.73 28.51
CA LEU A 36 -7.43 -25.70 28.80
C LEU A 36 -7.11 -25.86 30.30
N SER A 37 -8.11 -25.69 31.17
CA SER A 37 -7.96 -25.92 32.62
C SER A 37 -7.62 -27.38 32.97
N GLN A 38 -7.91 -28.33 32.08
CA GLN A 38 -7.68 -29.76 32.26
C GLN A 38 -6.47 -30.29 31.49
N VAL A 39 -5.85 -29.44 30.66
CA VAL A 39 -4.68 -29.76 29.84
C VAL A 39 -3.44 -29.95 30.72
N SER A 40 -2.52 -30.83 30.30
CA SER A 40 -1.28 -31.10 31.02
C SER A 40 -0.34 -29.90 30.98
N ASP A 41 0.57 -29.78 31.96
CA ASP A 41 1.51 -28.64 31.99
C ASP A 41 2.42 -28.62 30.74
N SER A 42 2.82 -29.80 30.23
CA SER A 42 3.63 -29.90 28.99
C SER A 42 2.90 -29.34 27.77
N ASP A 43 1.61 -29.65 27.61
CA ASP A 43 0.82 -29.13 26.48
C ASP A 43 0.53 -27.63 26.65
N ARG A 44 0.44 -27.13 27.90
CA ARG A 44 0.31 -25.68 28.16
C ARG A 44 1.56 -24.93 27.76
N ASP A 45 2.74 -25.48 28.04
CA ASP A 45 4.01 -24.89 27.62
C ASP A 45 4.06 -24.74 26.08
N GLU A 46 3.59 -25.74 25.33
CA GLU A 46 3.50 -25.69 23.85
C GLU A 46 2.53 -24.58 23.36
N ILE A 47 1.36 -24.47 23.99
CA ILE A 47 0.39 -23.38 23.69
C ILE A 47 0.98 -22.00 24.01
N ASP A 48 1.69 -21.87 25.14
CA ASP A 48 2.30 -20.60 25.54
C ASP A 48 3.47 -20.22 24.63
N ASP A 49 4.23 -21.20 24.12
CA ASP A 49 5.24 -20.95 23.10
C ASP A 49 4.60 -20.48 21.78
N ALA A 50 3.51 -21.10 21.33
CA ALA A 50 2.77 -20.62 20.15
C ALA A 50 2.22 -19.20 20.34
N ARG A 51 1.71 -18.86 21.53
CA ARG A 51 1.25 -17.51 21.86
C ARG A 51 2.38 -16.48 21.82
N LYS A 52 3.59 -16.85 22.27
CA LYS A 52 4.76 -15.96 22.16
C LYS A 52 5.08 -15.67 20.70
N GLU A 53 4.99 -16.66 19.80
CA GLU A 53 5.17 -16.41 18.37
C GLU A 53 4.08 -15.49 17.80
N MET A 54 2.81 -15.68 18.20
CA MET A 54 1.72 -14.78 17.82
C MET A 54 1.97 -13.33 18.27
N PHE A 55 2.45 -13.12 19.50
CA PHE A 55 2.80 -11.78 19.97
C PHE A 55 3.96 -11.18 19.19
N ARG A 56 4.98 -11.97 18.80
CA ARG A 56 6.05 -11.47 17.93
C ARG A 56 5.53 -11.08 16.55
N ALA A 57 4.61 -11.85 15.97
CA ALA A 57 3.96 -11.51 14.72
C ALA A 57 3.15 -10.21 14.83
N GLN A 58 2.47 -9.97 15.96
CA GLN A 58 1.76 -8.70 16.21
C GLN A 58 2.73 -7.51 16.36
N ASP A 59 3.87 -7.72 17.02
CA ASP A 59 4.92 -6.70 17.10
C ASP A 59 5.50 -6.38 15.69
N GLU A 60 5.67 -7.40 14.84
CA GLU A 60 6.08 -7.24 13.44
C GLU A 60 5.04 -6.47 12.62
N LEU A 61 3.75 -6.76 12.79
CA LEU A 61 2.66 -6.03 12.14
C LEU A 61 2.66 -4.56 12.56
N ALA A 62 2.74 -4.26 13.86
CA ALA A 62 2.79 -2.89 14.33
C ALA A 62 4.01 -2.12 13.78
N ALA A 63 5.14 -2.80 13.60
CA ALA A 63 6.32 -2.21 12.95
C ALA A 63 6.09 -1.94 11.45
N ALA A 64 5.40 -2.85 10.75
CA ALA A 64 5.06 -2.71 9.33
C ALA A 64 4.04 -1.57 9.09
N GLU A 65 2.99 -1.46 9.92
CA GLU A 65 2.03 -0.34 9.90
C GLU A 65 2.75 1.01 10.08
N ALA A 66 3.73 1.07 10.99
CA ALA A 66 4.53 2.29 11.18
C ALA A 66 5.44 2.60 9.98
N GLU A 67 5.99 1.58 9.30
CA GLU A 67 6.75 1.74 8.06
C GLU A 67 5.86 2.27 6.93
N SER A 68 4.66 1.70 6.77
CA SER A 68 3.63 2.11 5.81
C SER A 68 3.22 3.58 6.01
N GLN A 69 2.86 3.97 7.24
CA GLN A 69 2.55 5.36 7.56
C GLN A 69 3.72 6.32 7.29
N SER A 70 4.95 5.89 7.58
CA SER A 70 6.15 6.69 7.29
C SER A 70 6.38 6.85 5.78
N ALA A 71 6.08 5.82 4.97
CA ALA A 71 6.15 5.90 3.51
C ALA A 71 5.13 6.88 2.93
N GLU A 72 3.87 6.82 3.38
CA GLU A 72 2.80 7.76 2.98
C GLU A 72 3.19 9.23 3.29
N GLN A 73 3.76 9.48 4.47
CA GLN A 73 4.23 10.81 4.86
C GLN A 73 5.35 11.31 3.96
N ARG A 74 6.33 10.46 3.63
CA ARG A 74 7.42 10.80 2.70
C ARG A 74 6.88 11.11 1.30
N LEU A 75 5.95 10.31 0.80
CA LEU A 75 5.31 10.53 -0.49
C LEU A 75 4.52 11.85 -0.52
N THR A 76 3.78 12.14 0.55
CA THR A 76 3.05 13.41 0.67
C THR A 76 3.99 14.61 0.62
N ALA A 77 5.12 14.55 1.34
CA ALA A 77 6.14 15.60 1.29
C ALA A 77 6.72 15.78 -0.12
N ALA A 78 7.07 14.68 -0.81
CA ALA A 78 7.59 14.73 -2.18
C ALA A 78 6.57 15.27 -3.19
N LYS A 79 5.28 14.94 -3.04
CA LYS A 79 4.20 15.52 -3.88
C LYS A 79 4.11 17.05 -3.70
N HIS A 80 4.34 17.56 -2.49
CA HIS A 80 4.44 19.01 -2.25
C HIS A 80 5.69 19.63 -2.89
N GLU A 81 6.83 18.96 -2.82
CA GLU A 81 8.07 19.40 -3.48
C GLU A 81 7.90 19.46 -5.01
N LEU A 82 7.29 18.45 -5.61
CA LEU A 82 6.96 18.43 -7.04
C LEU A 82 6.02 19.59 -7.42
N ALA A 83 5.01 19.88 -6.60
CA ALA A 83 4.13 21.02 -6.83
C ALA A 83 4.90 22.35 -6.80
N ALA A 84 5.85 22.51 -5.87
CA ALA A 84 6.71 23.69 -5.81
C ALA A 84 7.63 23.80 -7.03
N ALA A 85 8.23 22.69 -7.49
CA ALA A 85 9.06 22.66 -8.70
C ALA A 85 8.26 23.07 -9.96
N ARG A 86 7.03 22.58 -10.11
CA ARG A 86 6.14 22.96 -11.22
C ARG A 86 5.79 24.45 -11.22
N GLU A 87 5.60 25.06 -10.04
CA GLU A 87 5.40 26.51 -9.95
C GLU A 87 6.67 27.30 -10.30
N GLN A 88 7.86 26.80 -9.96
CA GLN A 88 9.12 27.41 -10.38
C GLN A 88 9.31 27.35 -11.91
N GLU A 89 9.01 26.21 -12.53
CA GLU A 89 9.05 26.06 -14.00
C GLU A 89 8.09 27.03 -14.69
N LYS A 90 6.87 27.17 -14.17
CA LYS A 90 5.90 28.14 -14.69
C LYS A 90 6.39 29.58 -14.54
N ALA A 91 7.05 29.91 -13.43
CA ALA A 91 7.64 31.22 -13.22
C ALA A 91 8.79 31.49 -14.21
N ALA A 92 9.68 30.50 -14.42
CA ALA A 92 10.76 30.59 -15.39
C ALA A 92 10.24 30.79 -16.82
N ARG A 93 9.15 30.09 -17.18
CA ARG A 93 8.49 30.28 -18.47
C ARG A 93 7.96 31.70 -18.65
N ALA A 94 7.32 32.25 -17.62
CA ALA A 94 6.84 33.63 -17.66
C ALA A 94 7.99 34.66 -17.73
N GLN A 95 9.16 34.34 -17.15
CA GLN A 95 10.36 35.16 -17.28
C GLN A 95 10.92 35.12 -18.71
N LEU A 96 10.92 33.96 -19.36
CA LEU A 96 11.27 33.83 -20.77
C LEU A 96 10.33 34.65 -21.66
N ASP A 97 9.01 34.52 -21.50
CA ASP A 97 8.03 35.31 -22.27
C ASP A 97 8.27 36.83 -22.10
N ALA A 98 8.64 37.26 -20.89
CA ALA A 98 8.96 38.66 -20.60
C ALA A 98 10.30 39.09 -21.24
N ALA A 99 11.32 38.22 -21.24
CA ALA A 99 12.61 38.45 -21.88
C ALA A 99 12.45 38.59 -23.40
N GLU A 100 11.67 37.71 -24.03
CA GLU A 100 11.35 37.77 -25.46
C GLU A 100 10.68 39.09 -25.84
N ALA A 101 9.82 39.63 -24.98
CA ALA A 101 9.19 40.94 -25.20
C ALA A 101 10.18 42.12 -25.15
N THR A 102 11.35 41.97 -24.51
CA THR A 102 12.39 43.01 -24.52
C THR A 102 13.24 43.00 -25.80
N GLY A 103 13.38 41.84 -26.44
CA GLY A 103 14.19 41.64 -27.64
C GLY A 103 15.71 41.66 -27.41
N ASP A 104 16.16 41.60 -26.14
CA ASP A 104 17.57 41.52 -25.77
C ASP A 104 18.02 40.04 -25.79
N GLU A 105 18.91 39.70 -26.74
CA GLU A 105 19.37 38.32 -26.96
C GLU A 105 20.05 37.71 -25.72
N ASP A 106 20.85 38.49 -24.99
CA ASP A 106 21.55 38.00 -23.78
C ASP A 106 20.56 37.66 -22.65
N VAL A 107 19.47 38.44 -22.54
CA VAL A 107 18.41 38.22 -21.54
C VAL A 107 17.57 37.02 -21.90
N ILE A 108 17.30 36.82 -23.19
CA ILE A 108 16.55 35.66 -23.71
C ILE A 108 17.36 34.37 -23.48
N GLU A 109 18.64 34.35 -23.82
CA GLU A 109 19.52 33.18 -23.61
C GLU A 109 19.54 32.76 -22.14
N LYS A 110 19.74 33.72 -21.23
CA LYS A 110 19.71 33.44 -19.80
C LYS A 110 18.36 32.91 -19.31
N ALA A 111 17.25 33.45 -19.81
CA ALA A 111 15.91 32.98 -19.45
C ALA A 111 15.64 31.56 -19.98
N HIS A 112 16.19 31.19 -21.14
CA HIS A 112 16.18 29.82 -21.63
C HIS A 112 16.95 28.87 -20.71
N GLU A 113 18.16 29.23 -20.28
CA GLU A 113 18.93 28.42 -19.33
C GLU A 113 18.19 28.22 -17.99
N GLU A 114 17.56 29.28 -17.47
CA GLU A 114 16.75 29.22 -16.24
C GLU A 114 15.53 28.30 -16.41
N LEU A 115 14.83 28.37 -17.55
CA LEU A 115 13.71 27.48 -17.87
C LEU A 115 14.16 26.01 -18.00
N ALA A 116 15.28 25.76 -18.70
CA ALA A 116 15.82 24.42 -18.87
C ALA A 116 16.24 23.81 -17.52
N SER A 117 16.86 24.60 -16.64
CA SER A 117 17.17 24.18 -15.27
C SER A 117 15.89 23.86 -14.46
N ALA A 118 14.86 24.70 -14.56
CA ALA A 118 13.60 24.46 -13.86
C ALA A 118 12.87 23.19 -14.35
N ARG A 119 12.85 22.96 -15.66
CA ARG A 119 12.32 21.71 -16.27
C ARG A 119 13.04 20.47 -15.78
N LYS A 120 14.38 20.51 -15.74
CA LYS A 120 15.18 19.41 -15.18
C LYS A 120 14.80 19.14 -13.72
N ASN A 121 14.70 20.17 -12.89
CA ASN A 121 14.30 20.02 -11.49
C ASN A 121 12.89 19.42 -11.35
N THR A 122 11.92 19.86 -12.16
CA THR A 122 10.58 19.25 -12.21
C THR A 122 10.66 17.77 -12.56
N ALA A 123 11.46 17.40 -13.58
CA ALA A 123 11.58 16.01 -14.01
C ALA A 123 12.19 15.10 -12.93
N VAL A 124 13.22 15.58 -12.21
CA VAL A 124 13.81 14.84 -11.08
C VAL A 124 12.82 14.71 -9.93
N ALA A 125 12.09 15.78 -9.59
CA ALA A 125 11.06 15.74 -8.55
C ALA A 125 9.92 14.78 -8.91
N ASP A 126 9.49 14.73 -10.18
CA ASP A 126 8.46 13.81 -10.66
C ASP A 126 8.93 12.35 -10.57
N ALA A 127 10.18 12.08 -10.97
CA ALA A 127 10.78 10.76 -10.83
C ALA A 127 10.91 10.34 -9.35
N ASN A 128 11.26 11.25 -8.44
CA ASN A 128 11.32 10.97 -7.00
C ASN A 128 9.95 10.59 -6.44
N VAL A 129 8.89 11.30 -6.84
CA VAL A 129 7.51 10.94 -6.47
C VAL A 129 7.18 9.52 -6.91
N ARG A 130 7.53 9.13 -8.14
CA ARG A 130 7.29 7.75 -8.62
C ARG A 130 8.06 6.70 -7.83
N VAL A 131 9.29 6.98 -7.39
CA VAL A 131 10.05 6.08 -6.50
C VAL A 131 9.29 5.92 -5.18
N LEU A 132 8.84 7.02 -4.59
CA LEU A 132 8.16 6.99 -3.31
C LEU A 132 6.76 6.36 -3.37
N GLU A 133 6.06 6.48 -4.49
CA GLU A 133 4.82 5.71 -4.75
C GLU A 133 5.11 4.20 -4.72
N ARG A 134 6.22 3.76 -5.33
CA ARG A 134 6.59 2.34 -5.25
C ARG A 134 7.06 1.90 -3.87
N GLU A 135 7.73 2.78 -3.12
CA GLU A 135 8.11 2.48 -1.74
C GLU A 135 6.89 2.40 -0.81
N GLU A 136 5.84 3.19 -1.06
CA GLU A 136 4.53 3.05 -0.41
C GLU A 136 3.88 1.71 -0.76
N ASP A 137 3.76 1.37 -2.06
CA ASP A 137 3.24 0.06 -2.50
C ASP A 137 3.98 -1.12 -1.83
N LEU A 138 5.30 -1.02 -1.68
CA LEU A 138 6.12 -2.03 -1.01
C LEU A 138 5.85 -2.08 0.50
N ALA A 139 5.66 -0.94 1.15
CA ALA A 139 5.36 -0.89 2.57
C ALA A 139 3.98 -1.48 2.87
N GLU A 140 2.96 -1.18 2.06
CA GLU A 140 1.63 -1.80 2.13
C GLU A 140 1.72 -3.32 1.91
N ALA A 141 2.48 -3.79 0.91
CA ALA A 141 2.64 -5.23 0.67
C ALA A 141 3.32 -5.96 1.84
N LYS A 142 4.22 -5.29 2.58
CA LYS A 142 4.84 -5.85 3.79
C LYS A 142 3.88 -5.84 4.98
N GLU A 143 3.05 -4.82 5.10
CA GLU A 143 1.97 -4.76 6.11
C GLU A 143 1.01 -5.93 5.91
N ASP A 144 0.52 -6.15 4.68
CA ASP A 144 -0.30 -7.31 4.31
C ASP A 144 0.39 -8.63 4.70
N LEU A 145 1.68 -8.79 4.38
CA LEU A 145 2.44 -9.99 4.74
C LEU A 145 2.53 -10.19 6.26
N ALA A 146 2.71 -9.12 7.02
CA ALA A 146 2.75 -9.18 8.48
C ALA A 146 1.37 -9.56 9.05
N GLU A 147 0.28 -9.04 8.48
CA GLU A 147 -1.09 -9.42 8.84
C GLU A 147 -1.33 -10.93 8.58
N GLN A 148 -0.95 -11.44 7.40
CA GLN A 148 -1.08 -12.88 7.11
C GLN A 148 -0.25 -13.74 8.07
N LYS A 149 0.92 -13.27 8.50
CA LYS A 149 1.72 -13.97 9.51
C LYS A 149 1.07 -13.99 10.89
N VAL A 150 0.34 -12.93 11.27
CA VAL A 150 -0.47 -12.93 12.49
C VAL A 150 -1.59 -13.97 12.38
N GLY A 151 -2.30 -14.02 11.25
CA GLY A 151 -3.32 -15.03 10.97
C GLY A 151 -2.78 -16.47 11.07
N LEU A 152 -1.63 -16.74 10.47
CA LEU A 152 -0.94 -18.02 10.58
C LEU A 152 -0.54 -18.36 12.02
N ALA A 153 -0.04 -17.37 12.78
CA ALA A 153 0.34 -17.59 14.17
C ALA A 153 -0.88 -17.87 15.08
N ASP A 154 -2.01 -17.17 14.87
CA ASP A 154 -3.28 -17.43 15.58
C ASP A 154 -3.79 -18.84 15.25
N ALA A 155 -3.80 -19.23 13.97
CA ALA A 155 -4.20 -20.58 13.54
C ALA A 155 -3.33 -21.67 14.18
N ARG A 156 -2.02 -21.42 14.31
CA ARG A 156 -1.10 -22.34 15.01
C ARG A 156 -1.38 -22.43 16.50
N VAL A 157 -1.71 -21.33 17.17
CA VAL A 157 -2.14 -21.33 18.58
C VAL A 157 -3.39 -22.20 18.74
N GLU A 158 -4.39 -22.02 17.88
CA GLU A 158 -5.63 -22.78 17.94
C GLU A 158 -5.41 -24.27 17.61
N LEU A 159 -4.53 -24.60 16.67
CA LEU A 159 -4.10 -25.99 16.44
C LEU A 159 -3.48 -26.62 17.68
N GLN A 160 -2.57 -25.91 18.37
CA GLN A 160 -1.94 -26.43 19.60
C GLN A 160 -2.97 -26.64 20.72
N LYS A 161 -3.93 -25.72 20.87
CA LYS A 161 -5.06 -25.91 21.79
C LYS A 161 -5.91 -27.13 21.41
N ALA A 162 -6.18 -27.33 20.12
CA ALA A 162 -6.99 -28.42 19.62
C ALA A 162 -6.31 -29.77 19.88
N GLU A 163 -5.03 -29.89 19.57
CA GLU A 163 -4.21 -31.06 19.86
C GLU A 163 -4.20 -31.37 21.36
N ALA A 164 -3.97 -30.37 22.21
CA ALA A 164 -3.97 -30.51 23.66
C ALA A 164 -5.32 -30.99 24.22
N VAL A 165 -6.42 -30.38 23.77
CA VAL A 165 -7.78 -30.75 24.22
C VAL A 165 -8.18 -32.12 23.68
N SER A 166 -7.78 -32.50 22.47
CA SER A 166 -8.10 -33.80 21.86
C SER A 166 -7.52 -34.98 22.65
N LYS A 167 -6.41 -34.77 23.36
CA LYS A 167 -5.77 -35.76 24.25
C LYS A 167 -6.60 -36.02 25.53
N LEU A 168 -7.57 -35.16 25.86
CA LEU A 168 -8.41 -35.32 27.04
C LEU A 168 -9.48 -36.39 26.83
N ASN A 169 -9.67 -37.28 27.81
CA ASN A 169 -10.74 -38.28 27.79
C ASN A 169 -12.12 -37.70 28.21
N THR A 170 -12.43 -36.48 27.76
CA THR A 170 -13.67 -35.75 28.07
C THR A 170 -14.59 -35.72 26.84
N PRO A 171 -15.88 -35.33 26.98
CA PRO A 171 -16.74 -35.08 25.83
C PRO A 171 -16.17 -33.98 24.90
N ALA A 172 -15.57 -32.94 25.47
CA ALA A 172 -14.93 -31.85 24.74
C ALA A 172 -13.74 -32.33 23.87
N GLY A 173 -12.84 -33.15 24.44
CA GLY A 173 -11.73 -33.72 23.68
C GLY A 173 -12.18 -34.58 22.50
N ARG A 174 -13.31 -35.29 22.66
CA ARG A 174 -13.89 -36.13 21.60
C ARG A 174 -14.61 -35.35 20.50
N SER A 175 -14.96 -34.08 20.72
CA SER A 175 -15.64 -33.24 19.73
C SER A 175 -14.68 -32.36 18.91
N ILE A 176 -13.40 -32.30 19.26
CA ILE A 176 -12.39 -31.55 18.51
C ILE A 176 -11.97 -32.35 17.27
N GLU A 177 -12.14 -31.75 16.10
CA GLU A 177 -11.62 -32.27 14.83
C GLU A 177 -10.29 -31.58 14.49
N VAL A 178 -9.17 -32.11 15.01
CA VAL A 178 -7.82 -31.54 14.82
C VAL A 178 -7.49 -31.29 13.33
N ALA A 179 -7.98 -32.15 12.43
CA ALA A 179 -7.78 -32.02 10.98
C ALA A 179 -8.35 -30.73 10.38
N GLU A 180 -9.35 -30.11 11.01
CA GLU A 180 -9.88 -28.81 10.59
C GLU A 180 -8.90 -27.68 10.91
N PHE A 181 -8.35 -27.67 12.13
CA PHE A 181 -7.32 -26.70 12.51
C PHE A 181 -6.03 -26.85 11.66
N GLU A 182 -5.64 -28.09 11.34
CA GLU A 182 -4.52 -28.33 10.42
C GLU A 182 -4.81 -27.80 8.99
N ARG A 183 -6.06 -27.85 8.56
CA ARG A 183 -6.48 -27.28 7.26
C ARG A 183 -6.36 -25.76 7.30
N ASP A 184 -6.82 -25.14 8.37
CA ASP A 184 -6.78 -23.68 8.54
C ASP A 184 -5.32 -23.19 8.57
N VAL A 185 -4.41 -23.90 9.26
CA VAL A 185 -2.96 -23.59 9.20
C VAL A 185 -2.42 -23.67 7.78
N ARG A 186 -2.79 -24.69 7.00
CA ARG A 186 -2.33 -24.83 5.60
C ARG A 186 -2.85 -23.72 4.69
N GLU A 187 -4.09 -23.27 4.90
CA GLU A 187 -4.68 -22.14 4.18
C GLU A 187 -3.90 -20.85 4.48
N GLN A 188 -3.66 -20.56 5.76
CA GLN A 188 -2.85 -19.41 6.17
C GLN A 188 -1.39 -19.47 5.65
N GLU A 189 -0.80 -20.66 5.56
CA GLU A 189 0.53 -20.83 4.93
C GLU A 189 0.51 -20.55 3.41
N GLU A 190 -0.61 -20.75 2.73
CA GLU A 190 -0.78 -20.35 1.33
C GLU A 190 -0.91 -18.83 1.21
N ASP A 191 -1.70 -18.19 2.08
CA ASP A 191 -1.90 -16.74 2.08
C ASP A 191 -0.59 -15.99 2.34
N VAL A 192 0.21 -16.43 3.33
CA VAL A 192 1.56 -15.91 3.58
C VAL A 192 2.43 -16.02 2.32
N ARG A 193 2.40 -17.15 1.62
CA ARG A 193 3.21 -17.34 0.40
C ARG A 193 2.77 -16.42 -0.73
N VAL A 194 1.47 -16.20 -0.88
CA VAL A 194 0.94 -15.25 -1.87
C VAL A 194 1.39 -13.82 -1.53
N ALA A 195 1.35 -13.44 -0.24
CA ALA A 195 1.81 -12.14 0.22
C ALA A 195 3.34 -11.96 0.02
N GLU A 196 4.16 -12.98 0.27
CA GLU A 196 5.61 -12.96 -0.01
C GLU A 196 5.89 -12.66 -1.49
N VAL A 197 5.15 -13.30 -2.41
CA VAL A 197 5.30 -13.04 -3.85
C VAL A 197 4.91 -11.62 -4.22
N ARG A 198 3.92 -11.01 -3.53
CA ARG A 198 3.57 -9.59 -3.73
C ARG A 198 4.70 -8.67 -3.29
N VAL A 199 5.30 -8.92 -2.12
CA VAL A 199 6.48 -8.17 -1.65
C VAL A 199 7.62 -8.26 -2.67
N GLU A 200 7.96 -9.45 -3.15
CA GLU A 200 8.99 -9.62 -4.20
C GLU A 200 8.64 -8.90 -5.53
N GLY A 201 7.34 -8.79 -5.85
CA GLY A 201 6.85 -7.98 -6.95
C GLY A 201 7.14 -6.49 -6.73
N ALA A 202 6.67 -5.96 -5.61
CA ALA A 202 6.83 -4.55 -5.25
C ALA A 202 8.32 -4.14 -5.12
N GLU A 203 9.19 -5.00 -4.56
CA GLU A 203 10.63 -4.73 -4.50
C GLU A 203 11.26 -4.54 -5.89
N ARG A 204 10.83 -5.34 -6.88
CA ARG A 204 11.29 -5.19 -8.27
C ARG A 204 10.80 -3.89 -8.89
N GLU A 205 9.57 -3.47 -8.60
CA GLU A 205 9.03 -2.19 -9.07
C GLU A 205 9.77 -1.00 -8.45
N VAL A 206 10.05 -1.03 -7.13
CA VAL A 206 10.88 -0.03 -6.45
C VAL A 206 12.25 0.08 -7.11
N LYS A 207 12.89 -1.08 -7.39
CA LYS A 207 14.19 -1.09 -8.06
C LYS A 207 14.12 -0.43 -9.45
N ALA A 208 13.14 -0.81 -10.26
CA ALA A 208 12.97 -0.23 -11.59
C ALA A 208 12.69 1.28 -11.55
N ALA A 209 11.91 1.74 -10.56
CA ALA A 209 11.66 3.16 -10.35
C ALA A 209 12.95 3.91 -9.94
N LYS A 210 13.78 3.32 -9.08
CA LYS A 210 15.08 3.89 -8.67
C LYS A 210 16.05 4.00 -9.85
N ASP A 211 16.13 2.96 -10.68
CA ASP A 211 16.96 2.99 -11.90
C ASP A 211 16.50 4.13 -12.83
N ALA A 212 15.18 4.31 -13.00
CA ALA A 212 14.63 5.40 -13.80
C ALA A 212 14.85 6.80 -13.20
N TYR A 213 14.83 6.91 -11.86
CA TYR A 213 15.17 8.15 -11.15
C TYR A 213 16.64 8.52 -11.34
N ASP A 214 17.54 7.56 -11.17
CA ASP A 214 18.98 7.74 -11.38
C ASP A 214 19.29 8.19 -12.81
N ASP A 215 18.56 7.67 -13.80
CA ASP A 215 18.67 8.11 -15.19
C ASP A 215 18.16 9.54 -15.39
N ALA A 216 17.07 9.93 -14.74
CA ALA A 216 16.52 11.28 -14.78
C ALA A 216 17.46 12.32 -14.13
N GLU A 217 18.13 11.95 -13.04
CA GLU A 217 19.11 12.81 -12.37
C GLU A 217 20.36 13.07 -13.24
N LYS A 218 20.81 12.03 -13.97
CA LYS A 218 22.01 12.07 -14.82
C LYS A 218 21.80 12.75 -16.16
N ARG A 219 20.56 12.85 -16.67
CA ARG A 219 20.27 13.57 -17.92
C ARG A 219 20.80 15.00 -17.83
N ASP A 220 21.58 15.40 -18.82
CA ASP A 220 22.13 16.75 -18.84
C ASP A 220 21.05 17.74 -19.30
N VAL A 221 21.22 19.02 -18.97
CA VAL A 221 20.23 20.07 -19.33
C VAL A 221 20.08 20.18 -20.85
N SER A 222 21.14 19.92 -21.60
CA SER A 222 21.15 19.94 -23.07
C SER A 222 20.31 18.85 -23.73
N ASP A 223 20.00 17.76 -23.02
CA ASP A 223 19.19 16.67 -23.58
C ASP A 223 17.68 17.02 -23.61
N PHE A 224 17.26 18.10 -22.93
CA PHE A 224 15.85 18.50 -22.82
C PHE A 224 15.37 19.41 -23.97
N ASP A 225 16.28 19.99 -24.76
CA ASP A 225 15.95 20.92 -25.85
C ASP A 225 15.56 20.20 -27.17
N GLU A 226 15.80 18.88 -27.29
CA GLU A 226 15.53 18.12 -28.53
C GLU A 226 14.07 17.61 -28.63
N ASP A 227 13.34 17.45 -27.52
CA ASP A 227 11.99 16.85 -27.51
C ASP A 227 10.85 17.86 -27.77
N ASP A 228 11.11 19.18 -27.71
CA ASP A 228 10.09 20.23 -27.89
C ASP A 228 9.94 20.71 -29.36
N GLU A 229 10.71 20.18 -30.32
CA GLU A 229 10.61 20.59 -31.73
C GLU A 229 9.41 19.97 -32.49
N ASP A 230 8.82 18.88 -31.98
CA ASP A 230 7.74 18.16 -32.68
C ASP A 230 6.32 18.73 -32.46
N ASP A 231 6.13 19.66 -31.51
CA ASP A 231 4.82 20.24 -31.20
C ASP A 231 4.65 21.70 -31.68
N ARG A 232 5.42 22.11 -32.71
CA ARG A 232 5.14 23.34 -33.45
C ARG A 232 4.04 23.08 -34.49
N PRO A 233 2.76 23.46 -34.27
CA PRO A 233 1.77 23.46 -35.34
C PRO A 233 2.26 24.39 -36.45
N GLY A 234 2.39 23.84 -37.66
CA GLY A 234 3.04 24.49 -38.78
C GLY A 234 2.47 25.87 -39.13
N ARG A 235 3.41 26.81 -39.31
CA ARG A 235 3.40 28.01 -40.16
C ARG A 235 2.26 29.03 -40.01
#